data_AF-A0A6L7GC33-F1
#
_entry.id   AF-A0A6L7GC33-F1
#
_cell.length_a   1.000
_cell.length_b   1.000
_cell.length_c   1.000
_cell.angle_alpha   90.00
_cell.angle_beta   90.00
_cell.angle_gamma   90.00
#
_symmetry.space_group_name_H-M   'P 1'
#
loop_
_entity.id
_entity.type
_entity.pdbx_description
1 polymer ?
#
loop_
_entity_poly.entity_id
_entity_poly.type
_entity_poly.pdbx_seq_one_letter_code
_entity_poly.pdbx_strand_id
1 'polypeptide(L)'
;MRTGGEPARFSSFVAIDWSGAAGERHKGIALAHCRPGTGAPQLVRPGHRWSRSEVLQWLETELPANALVGMDLSGSLPFADAGSFFPGWDDSPATARDLWAMVENICTKAPHLGAGPFVDHPVTSRYFRRHGGRQGDLFGSGRGRLRVTEFHQSRQGCNPYSNFNLVGAAQVGKSSLTGMRLLHRLDGSMALWPFDPVPATGSVLVEIYTTIAAMAGGRRAGRAKMRCHAELDEALVILGSRPIQQQGAIDDHSSDAIVASAWLRKTAENSEFWAPKSMTEKIAATEGWTFGVT
;
A
#
# COMPACT_ATOMS: atom_id res chain seq x y z
N MET A 1 5.69 8.52 39.99
CA MET A 1 4.98 9.64 39.35
C MET A 1 5.83 10.11 38.18
N ARG A 2 5.58 9.59 36.97
CA ARG A 2 6.28 10.07 35.76
C ARG A 2 5.41 11.17 35.16
N THR A 3 6.02 12.34 35.03
CA THR A 3 5.51 13.56 34.40
C THR A 3 5.02 13.27 32.98
N GLY A 4 3.89 13.88 32.61
CA GLY A 4 3.19 13.67 31.35
C GLY A 4 4.11 13.77 30.14
N GLY A 5 4.23 12.66 29.40
CA GLY A 5 4.77 12.68 28.05
C GLY A 5 3.75 13.33 27.12
N GLU A 6 4.24 14.01 26.08
CA GLU A 6 3.39 14.48 24.99
C GLU A 6 2.52 13.32 24.49
N PRO A 7 1.23 13.57 24.17
CA PRO A 7 0.37 12.54 23.64
C PRO A 7 0.96 11.99 22.33
N ALA A 8 1.00 10.65 22.23
CA ALA A 8 1.43 9.98 21.00
C ALA A 8 0.60 10.53 19.82
N ARG A 9 1.30 10.91 18.74
CA ARG A 9 0.72 11.56 17.56
C ARG A 9 -0.50 10.82 16.99
N PHE A 10 -0.39 9.49 16.88
CA PHE A 10 -1.44 8.65 16.33
C PHE A 10 -2.18 7.89 17.44
N SER A 11 -3.51 7.95 17.41
CA SER A 11 -4.39 7.24 18.36
C SER A 11 -5.10 6.04 17.72
N SER A 12 -4.84 5.76 16.45
CA SER A 12 -5.39 4.61 15.73
C SER A 12 -4.42 4.16 14.65
N PHE A 13 -4.34 2.85 14.44
CA PHE A 13 -3.45 2.23 13.45
C PHE A 13 -4.29 1.31 12.60
N VAL A 14 -4.39 1.63 11.32
CA VAL A 14 -5.25 0.93 10.36
C VAL A 14 -4.37 0.38 9.27
N ALA A 15 -4.58 -0.88 8.89
CA ALA A 15 -3.96 -1.43 7.69
C ALA A 15 -5.03 -1.96 6.74
N ILE A 16 -4.81 -1.74 5.46
CA ILE A 16 -5.69 -2.08 4.37
C ILE A 16 -4.92 -2.95 3.39
N ASP A 17 -5.26 -4.22 3.34
CA ASP A 17 -4.85 -5.08 2.22
C ASP A 17 -5.73 -4.73 1.00
N TRP A 18 -5.10 -4.52 -0.16
CA TRP A 18 -5.77 -3.91 -1.32
C TRP A 18 -5.80 -4.82 -2.54
N SER A 19 -6.89 -4.74 -3.31
CA SER A 19 -7.07 -5.53 -4.54
C SER A 19 -7.16 -4.70 -5.81
N GLY A 20 -6.25 -4.99 -6.73
CA GLY A 20 -6.33 -4.59 -8.14
C GLY A 20 -7.23 -5.46 -9.02
N ALA A 21 -7.94 -6.44 -8.46
CA ALA A 21 -8.79 -7.32 -9.26
C ALA A 21 -9.93 -6.55 -9.96
N ALA A 22 -10.42 -7.10 -11.08
CA ALA A 22 -11.61 -6.61 -11.75
C ALA A 22 -12.88 -7.00 -10.96
N GLY A 23 -13.93 -6.19 -11.11
CA GLY A 23 -15.22 -6.40 -10.43
C GLY A 23 -15.50 -5.34 -9.36
N GLU A 24 -16.70 -5.40 -8.80
CA GLU A 24 -17.20 -4.45 -7.81
C GLU A 24 -16.66 -4.70 -6.41
N ARG A 25 -16.76 -5.96 -5.96
CA ARG A 25 -16.42 -6.39 -4.62
C ARG A 25 -15.28 -7.39 -4.67
N HIS A 26 -14.45 -7.42 -3.64
CA HIS A 26 -13.19 -8.16 -3.64
C HIS A 26 -13.06 -9.01 -2.37
N LYS A 27 -12.65 -10.28 -2.54
CA LYS A 27 -12.20 -11.11 -1.42
C LYS A 27 -10.81 -10.67 -0.92
N GLY A 28 -10.04 -10.01 -1.78
CA GLY A 28 -8.69 -9.53 -1.50
C GLY A 28 -8.62 -8.10 -0.99
N ILE A 29 -9.68 -7.63 -0.32
CA ILE A 29 -9.64 -6.37 0.43
C ILE A 29 -10.04 -6.68 1.86
N ALA A 30 -9.14 -6.36 2.79
CA ALA A 30 -9.35 -6.53 4.22
C ALA A 30 -8.82 -5.30 4.96
N LEU A 31 -9.58 -4.87 5.97
CA LEU A 31 -9.24 -3.72 6.80
C LEU A 31 -9.10 -4.22 8.23
N ALA A 32 -8.02 -3.87 8.92
CA ALA A 32 -7.85 -4.13 10.34
C ALA A 32 -7.41 -2.86 11.05
N HIS A 33 -7.80 -2.74 12.32
CA HIS A 33 -7.42 -1.61 13.14
C HIS A 33 -7.04 -2.02 14.56
N CYS A 34 -6.17 -1.21 15.17
CA CYS A 34 -5.90 -1.29 16.60
C CYS A 34 -5.67 0.10 17.20
N ARG A 35 -5.78 0.18 18.53
CA ARG A 35 -5.50 1.38 19.33
C ARG A 35 -4.11 1.28 19.98
N PRO A 36 -3.57 2.39 20.52
CA PRO A 36 -2.38 2.36 21.37
C PRO A 36 -2.47 1.29 22.47
N GLY A 37 -1.30 0.83 22.93
CA GLY A 37 -1.17 -0.28 23.87
C GLY A 37 -1.01 -1.63 23.18
N THR A 38 -1.46 -2.70 23.82
CA THR A 38 -1.16 -4.09 23.42
C THR A 38 -2.40 -4.89 23.02
N GLY A 39 -3.56 -4.26 22.81
CA GLY A 39 -4.76 -4.96 22.36
C GLY A 39 -4.56 -5.65 21.00
N ALA A 40 -5.12 -6.86 20.84
CA ALA A 40 -5.12 -7.56 19.56
C ALA A 40 -5.86 -6.72 18.50
N PRO A 41 -5.30 -6.52 17.29
CA PRO A 41 -6.01 -5.84 16.22
C PRO A 41 -7.29 -6.57 15.83
N GLN A 42 -8.25 -5.82 15.31
CA GLN A 42 -9.57 -6.31 14.95
C GLN A 42 -9.86 -5.98 13.49
N LEU A 43 -10.42 -6.94 12.76
CA LEU A 43 -10.95 -6.70 11.43
C LEU A 43 -12.10 -5.69 11.50
N VAL A 44 -12.11 -4.75 10.56
CA VAL A 44 -13.24 -3.84 10.33
C VAL A 44 -14.27 -4.60 9.51
N ARG A 45 -15.47 -4.78 10.08
CA ARG A 45 -16.58 -5.55 9.50
C ARG A 45 -16.15 -6.97 9.08
N PRO A 46 -15.82 -7.87 10.04
CA PRO A 46 -15.39 -9.23 9.74
C PRO A 46 -16.36 -9.98 8.81
N GLY A 47 -15.85 -10.65 7.79
CA GLY A 47 -16.67 -11.37 6.79
C GLY A 47 -17.30 -10.48 5.69
N HIS A 48 -17.17 -9.16 5.78
CA HIS A 48 -17.67 -8.25 4.75
C HIS A 48 -16.81 -8.29 3.48
N ARG A 49 -17.46 -8.28 2.31
CA ARG A 49 -16.78 -8.25 1.01
C ARG A 49 -16.75 -6.82 0.47
N TRP A 50 -15.67 -6.12 0.75
CA TRP A 50 -15.47 -4.72 0.43
C TRP A 50 -15.44 -4.43 -1.08
N SER A 51 -16.03 -3.30 -1.47
CA SER A 51 -15.70 -2.62 -2.73
C SER A 51 -14.65 -1.53 -2.49
N ARG A 52 -13.89 -1.15 -3.54
CA ARG A 52 -12.95 -0.03 -3.44
C ARG A 52 -13.64 1.29 -3.07
N SER A 53 -14.88 1.50 -3.54
CA SER A 53 -15.69 2.66 -3.20
C SER A 53 -16.16 2.67 -1.75
N GLU A 54 -16.48 1.49 -1.18
CA GLU A 54 -16.78 1.38 0.26
C GLU A 54 -15.56 1.66 1.13
N VAL A 55 -14.36 1.27 0.69
CA VAL A 55 -13.12 1.62 1.41
C VAL A 55 -12.89 3.13 1.38
N LEU A 56 -13.05 3.78 0.22
CA LEU A 56 -12.96 5.23 0.11
C LEU A 56 -13.96 5.92 1.05
N GLN A 57 -15.24 5.53 0.99
CA GLN A 57 -16.26 6.09 1.86
C GLN A 57 -15.90 5.89 3.34
N TRP A 58 -15.46 4.69 3.72
CA TRP A 58 -15.05 4.40 5.09
C TRP A 58 -13.89 5.28 5.56
N LEU A 59 -12.89 5.52 4.69
CA LEU A 59 -11.79 6.43 4.97
C LEU A 59 -12.26 7.87 5.19
N GLU A 60 -13.28 8.32 4.46
CA GLU A 60 -13.81 9.68 4.55
C GLU A 60 -14.75 9.90 5.75
N THR A 61 -15.56 8.89 6.10
CA THR A 61 -16.69 9.08 7.03
C THR A 61 -16.58 8.31 8.34
N GLU A 62 -15.78 7.24 8.39
CA GLU A 62 -15.73 6.30 9.52
C GLU A 62 -14.32 6.11 10.09
N LEU A 63 -13.29 6.67 9.44
CA LEU A 63 -11.91 6.58 9.90
C LEU A 63 -11.76 7.23 11.28
N PRO A 64 -11.19 6.55 12.29
CA PRO A 64 -10.89 7.17 13.57
C PRO A 64 -9.94 8.36 13.44
N ALA A 65 -10.10 9.36 14.30
CA ALA A 65 -9.22 10.52 14.31
C ALA A 65 -7.76 10.14 14.61
N ASN A 66 -6.83 10.92 14.04
CA ASN A 66 -5.38 10.74 14.18
C ASN A 66 -4.95 9.30 13.87
N ALA A 67 -5.42 8.76 12.74
CA ALA A 67 -5.06 7.42 12.30
C ALA A 67 -3.79 7.42 11.44
N LEU A 68 -2.90 6.46 11.70
CA LEU A 68 -1.90 6.04 10.72
C LEU A 68 -2.49 4.90 9.89
N VAL A 69 -2.74 5.17 8.61
CA VAL A 69 -3.36 4.24 7.67
C VAL A 69 -2.27 3.69 6.73
N GLY A 70 -1.99 2.40 6.79
CA GLY A 70 -1.15 1.73 5.79
C GLY A 70 -2.00 1.05 4.72
N MET A 71 -1.71 1.30 3.45
CA MET A 71 -2.33 0.58 2.33
C MET A 71 -1.32 -0.28 1.57
N ASP A 72 -1.62 -1.57 1.36
CA ASP A 72 -0.77 -2.51 0.62
C ASP A 72 -0.93 -2.32 -0.90
N LEU A 73 -0.47 -1.17 -1.40
CA LEU A 73 -0.46 -0.80 -2.81
C LEU A 73 0.66 0.21 -3.08
N SER A 74 1.16 0.25 -4.31
CA SER A 74 2.11 1.28 -4.70
C SER A 74 1.41 2.57 -5.07
N GLY A 75 1.85 3.69 -4.48
CA GLY A 75 1.33 5.02 -4.78
C GLY A 75 1.78 5.58 -6.14
N SER A 76 2.77 4.99 -6.81
CA SER A 76 3.26 5.50 -8.10
C SER A 76 3.90 4.42 -8.98
N LEU A 77 4.44 4.85 -10.14
CA LEU A 77 5.21 4.04 -11.09
C LEU A 77 6.70 4.41 -11.03
N PRO A 78 7.60 3.56 -11.56
CA PRO A 78 9.01 3.91 -11.77
C PRO A 78 9.19 5.20 -12.58
N PHE A 79 10.08 6.07 -12.11
CA PHE A 79 10.38 7.37 -12.71
C PHE A 79 11.89 7.67 -12.72
N ALA A 80 12.59 7.44 -11.61
CA ALA A 80 13.95 7.91 -11.39
C ALA A 80 14.98 7.30 -12.35
N ASP A 81 14.73 6.08 -12.82
CA ASP A 81 15.58 5.35 -13.75
C ASP A 81 15.62 5.97 -15.17
N ALA A 82 14.55 6.64 -15.60
CA ALA A 82 14.44 7.21 -16.94
C ALA A 82 14.03 8.70 -16.96
N GLY A 83 13.82 9.31 -15.81
CA GLY A 83 13.32 10.68 -15.68
C GLY A 83 11.88 10.89 -16.16
N SER A 84 11.11 9.82 -16.30
CA SER A 84 9.73 9.83 -16.83
C SER A 84 9.01 8.54 -16.45
N PHE A 85 7.71 8.60 -16.16
CA PHE A 85 6.90 7.39 -15.99
C PHE A 85 6.77 6.62 -17.32
N PHE A 86 6.65 7.35 -18.44
CA PHE A 86 6.45 6.82 -19.78
C PHE A 86 7.48 7.41 -20.76
N PRO A 87 8.75 6.94 -20.74
CA PRO A 87 9.83 7.50 -21.55
C PRO A 87 9.53 7.50 -23.06
N GLY A 88 9.61 8.68 -23.68
CA GLY A 88 9.28 8.87 -25.09
C GLY A 88 7.83 9.22 -25.36
N TRP A 89 7.02 9.48 -24.32
CA TRP A 89 5.71 10.11 -24.46
C TRP A 89 5.75 11.53 -23.91
N ASP A 90 5.50 12.52 -24.77
CA ASP A 90 5.57 13.95 -24.42
C ASP A 90 4.59 14.35 -23.31
N ASP A 91 3.42 13.71 -23.24
CA ASP A 91 2.43 13.97 -22.18
C ASP A 91 2.70 13.20 -20.89
N SER A 92 3.87 12.57 -20.73
CA SER A 92 4.19 11.82 -19.52
C SER A 92 4.10 12.72 -18.27
N PRO A 93 3.44 12.29 -17.19
CA PRO A 93 3.24 13.14 -16.02
C PRO A 93 4.57 13.46 -15.32
N ALA A 94 4.67 14.66 -14.75
CA ALA A 94 5.88 15.13 -14.09
C ALA A 94 5.96 14.69 -12.61
N THR A 95 4.81 14.47 -11.97
CA THR A 95 4.70 14.09 -10.55
C THR A 95 3.75 12.90 -10.36
N ALA A 96 3.77 12.29 -9.16
CA ALA A 96 2.81 11.25 -8.80
C ALA A 96 1.36 11.75 -8.87
N ARG A 97 1.09 13.00 -8.44
CA ARG A 97 -0.25 13.59 -8.48
C ARG A 97 -0.74 13.78 -9.91
N ASP A 98 0.13 14.23 -10.81
CA ASP A 98 -0.19 14.32 -12.25
C ASP A 98 -0.48 12.93 -12.84
N LEU A 99 0.28 11.92 -12.41
CA LEU A 99 0.01 10.53 -12.80
C LEU A 99 -1.36 10.06 -12.30
N TRP A 100 -1.73 10.36 -11.06
CA TRP A 100 -3.03 9.99 -10.52
C TRP A 100 -4.18 10.67 -11.27
N ALA A 101 -4.04 11.97 -11.57
CA ALA A 101 -4.99 12.72 -12.37
C ALA A 101 -5.13 12.15 -13.79
N MET A 102 -4.02 11.76 -14.42
CA MET A 102 -4.04 11.09 -15.73
C MET A 102 -4.77 9.75 -15.67
N VAL A 103 -4.48 8.91 -14.66
CA VAL A 103 -5.17 7.61 -14.47
C VAL A 103 -6.67 7.84 -14.27
N GLU A 104 -7.06 8.82 -13.46
CA GLU A 104 -8.48 9.14 -13.23
C GLU A 104 -9.18 9.64 -14.50
N ASN A 105 -8.55 10.54 -15.25
CA ASN A 105 -9.11 11.09 -16.48
C ASN A 105 -9.34 10.00 -17.54
N ILE A 106 -8.38 9.10 -17.73
CA ILE A 106 -8.54 7.98 -18.68
C ILE A 106 -9.59 6.97 -18.17
N CYS A 107 -9.72 6.80 -16.85
CA CYS A 107 -10.62 5.83 -16.24
C CYS A 107 -11.93 6.42 -15.72
N THR A 108 -12.30 7.66 -16.08
CA THR A 108 -13.44 8.37 -15.45
C THR A 108 -14.74 7.57 -15.54
N LYS A 109 -15.00 6.93 -16.68
CA LYS A 109 -16.21 6.09 -16.91
C LYS A 109 -16.03 4.63 -16.48
N ALA A 110 -14.85 4.24 -16.00
CA ALA A 110 -14.61 2.87 -15.57
C ALA A 110 -15.28 2.62 -14.22
N PRO A 111 -16.16 1.59 -14.11
CA PRO A 111 -16.89 1.32 -12.88
C PRO A 111 -15.93 0.84 -11.77
N HIS A 112 -16.41 0.91 -10.53
CA HIS A 112 -15.77 0.30 -9.35
C HIS A 112 -14.32 0.73 -9.08
N LEU A 113 -13.96 1.98 -9.43
CA LEU A 113 -12.57 2.45 -9.37
C LEU A 113 -11.58 1.55 -10.15
N GLY A 114 -12.04 0.89 -11.22
CA GLY A 114 -11.21 0.06 -12.07
C GLY A 114 -10.24 0.86 -12.93
N ALA A 115 -9.10 0.28 -13.29
CA ALA A 115 -8.08 0.90 -14.12
C ALA A 115 -7.94 0.27 -15.53
N GLY A 116 -8.95 -0.50 -15.96
CA GLY A 116 -8.95 -1.22 -17.24
C GLY A 116 -8.63 -0.33 -18.45
N PRO A 117 -9.33 0.81 -18.64
CA PRO A 117 -9.04 1.72 -19.75
C PRO A 117 -7.59 2.21 -19.78
N PHE A 118 -6.97 2.50 -18.64
CA PHE A 118 -5.57 2.92 -18.59
C PHE A 118 -4.60 1.80 -18.98
N VAL A 119 -4.91 0.55 -18.60
CA VAL A 119 -4.11 -0.62 -18.98
C VAL A 119 -4.19 -0.90 -20.47
N ASP A 120 -5.33 -0.63 -21.10
CA ASP A 120 -5.58 -0.88 -22.52
C ASP A 120 -5.41 0.37 -23.41
N HIS A 121 -5.06 1.52 -22.83
CA HIS A 121 -4.87 2.76 -23.58
C HIS A 121 -3.70 2.63 -24.58
N PRO A 122 -3.81 3.17 -25.82
CA PRO A 122 -2.87 2.90 -26.90
C PRO A 122 -1.41 3.22 -26.58
N VAL A 123 -1.16 4.27 -25.78
CA VAL A 123 0.20 4.69 -25.40
C VAL A 123 0.72 3.92 -24.19
N THR A 124 -0.02 3.95 -23.08
CA THR A 124 0.42 3.38 -21.79
C THR A 124 0.53 1.86 -21.85
N SER A 125 -0.30 1.19 -22.65
CA SER A 125 -0.26 -0.27 -22.83
C SER A 125 1.07 -0.79 -23.37
N ARG A 126 1.85 0.05 -24.07
CA ARG A 126 3.20 -0.26 -24.54
C ARG A 126 4.19 -0.48 -23.40
N TYR A 127 3.93 0.05 -22.21
CA TYR A 127 4.80 -0.09 -21.04
C TYR A 127 4.39 -1.24 -20.12
N PHE A 128 3.23 -1.87 -20.33
CA PHE A 128 2.71 -2.90 -19.44
C PHE A 128 2.95 -4.32 -19.96
N ARG A 129 3.23 -5.26 -19.05
CA ARG A 129 3.07 -6.69 -19.31
C ARG A 129 1.67 -7.12 -18.87
N ARG A 130 0.83 -7.54 -19.81
CA ARG A 130 -0.58 -7.90 -19.63
C ARG A 130 -0.84 -9.38 -19.90
N HIS A 131 -2.00 -9.83 -19.45
CA HIS A 131 -2.48 -11.21 -19.58
C HIS A 131 -2.73 -11.58 -21.05
N GLY A 132 -2.60 -12.87 -21.35
CA GLY A 132 -2.73 -13.41 -22.71
C GLY A 132 -1.50 -13.15 -23.59
N GLY A 133 -0.31 -13.09 -23.01
CA GLY A 133 0.95 -12.85 -23.76
C GLY A 133 1.13 -11.42 -24.28
N ARG A 134 0.21 -10.51 -23.93
CA ARG A 134 0.23 -9.11 -24.36
C ARG A 134 1.29 -8.32 -23.58
N GLN A 135 2.54 -8.36 -24.02
CA GLN A 135 3.59 -7.49 -23.50
C GLN A 135 3.77 -6.29 -24.44
N GLY A 136 3.69 -5.08 -23.88
CA GLY A 136 4.03 -3.88 -24.63
C GLY A 136 5.52 -3.84 -24.98
N ASP A 137 5.84 -3.22 -26.12
CA ASP A 137 7.19 -3.13 -26.68
C ASP A 137 8.15 -2.29 -25.84
N LEU A 138 7.63 -1.42 -24.96
CA LEU A 138 8.38 -0.57 -24.04
C LEU A 138 8.41 -1.08 -22.59
N PHE A 139 7.85 -2.28 -22.31
CA PHE A 139 7.91 -2.88 -20.95
C PHE A 139 9.35 -3.17 -20.50
N GLY A 140 10.25 -3.44 -21.45
CA GLY A 140 11.62 -3.87 -21.19
C GLY A 140 11.74 -5.37 -20.92
N SER A 141 12.78 -5.77 -20.20
CA SER A 141 13.12 -7.17 -19.93
C SER A 141 12.84 -7.56 -18.46
N GLY A 142 12.90 -8.86 -18.17
CA GLY A 142 12.80 -9.38 -16.80
C GLY A 142 11.49 -9.00 -16.12
N ARG A 143 11.59 -8.33 -14.97
CA ARG A 143 10.45 -7.91 -14.14
C ARG A 143 9.92 -6.51 -14.46
N GLY A 144 10.50 -5.81 -15.44
CA GLY A 144 10.19 -4.41 -15.75
C GLY A 144 10.97 -3.42 -14.89
N ARG A 145 10.73 -2.12 -15.11
CA ARG A 145 11.35 -1.00 -14.36
C ARG A 145 10.90 -1.01 -12.89
N LEU A 146 11.77 -0.61 -11.98
CA LEU A 146 11.49 -0.54 -10.54
C LEU A 146 11.71 0.89 -10.03
N ARG A 147 10.89 1.30 -9.07
CA ARG A 147 11.12 2.48 -8.24
C ARG A 147 12.33 2.25 -7.33
N VAL A 148 12.93 3.35 -6.86
CA VAL A 148 14.03 3.33 -5.90
C VAL A 148 13.65 2.56 -4.63
N THR A 149 12.42 2.74 -4.12
CA THR A 149 11.93 2.01 -2.94
C THR A 149 11.97 0.48 -3.13
N GLU A 150 11.63 -0.04 -4.31
CA GLU A 150 11.66 -1.49 -4.57
C GLU A 150 13.10 -2.07 -4.55
N PHE A 151 14.11 -1.31 -4.95
CA PHE A 151 15.50 -1.74 -4.79
C PHE A 151 15.88 -1.84 -3.31
N HIS A 152 15.40 -0.91 -2.47
CA HIS A 152 15.62 -0.96 -1.03
C HIS A 152 14.84 -2.08 -0.34
N GLN A 153 13.58 -2.32 -0.72
CA GLN A 153 12.81 -3.49 -0.28
C GLN A 153 13.57 -4.79 -0.58
N SER A 154 14.18 -4.90 -1.77
CA SER A 154 14.98 -6.08 -2.14
C SER A 154 16.20 -6.27 -1.24
N ARG A 155 16.89 -5.17 -0.86
CA ARG A 155 18.01 -5.19 0.08
C ARG A 155 17.59 -5.61 1.49
N GLN A 156 16.34 -5.34 1.88
CA GLN A 156 15.73 -5.82 3.11
C GLN A 156 15.21 -7.27 3.03
N GLY A 157 15.43 -7.96 1.91
CA GLY A 157 15.08 -9.37 1.72
C GLY A 157 13.70 -9.62 1.11
N CYS A 158 12.95 -8.56 0.74
CA CYS A 158 11.71 -8.71 -0.02
C CYS A 158 12.00 -9.07 -1.49
N ASN A 159 10.95 -9.42 -2.23
CA ASN A 159 11.04 -9.79 -3.64
C ASN A 159 10.02 -9.01 -4.48
N PRO A 160 10.16 -7.68 -4.58
CA PRO A 160 9.19 -6.85 -5.28
C PRO A 160 9.21 -7.07 -6.80
N TYR A 161 8.14 -6.57 -7.43
CA TYR A 161 7.92 -6.59 -8.87
C TYR A 161 7.52 -5.21 -9.36
N SER A 162 7.77 -4.95 -10.64
CA SER A 162 7.38 -3.69 -11.26
C SER A 162 5.87 -3.48 -11.22
N ASN A 163 5.46 -2.24 -10.95
CA ASN A 163 4.09 -1.79 -11.11
C ASN A 163 3.64 -1.77 -12.59
N PHE A 164 4.55 -1.98 -13.55
CA PHE A 164 4.21 -2.26 -14.95
C PHE A 164 3.85 -3.73 -15.23
N ASN A 165 4.06 -4.64 -14.28
CA ASN A 165 3.74 -6.06 -14.44
C ASN A 165 2.32 -6.36 -13.93
N LEU A 166 1.42 -6.77 -14.84
CA LEU A 166 -0.01 -7.02 -14.56
C LEU A 166 -0.38 -8.51 -14.71
N VAL A 167 0.60 -9.41 -14.59
CA VAL A 167 0.45 -10.85 -14.77
C VAL A 167 1.11 -11.66 -13.65
N GLY A 168 0.60 -12.88 -13.48
CA GLY A 168 1.13 -13.85 -12.53
C GLY A 168 0.78 -13.54 -11.07
N ALA A 169 1.38 -14.32 -10.16
CA ALA A 169 1.19 -14.15 -8.72
C ALA A 169 1.71 -12.79 -8.19
N ALA A 170 2.51 -12.07 -8.98
CA ALA A 170 3.11 -10.79 -8.64
C ALA A 170 2.46 -9.59 -9.38
N GLN A 171 1.15 -9.66 -9.65
CA GLN A 171 0.41 -8.58 -10.33
C GLN A 171 0.11 -7.37 -9.41
N VAL A 172 1.16 -6.67 -8.98
CA VAL A 172 1.03 -5.48 -8.10
C VAL A 172 0.59 -4.22 -8.86
N GLY A 173 0.82 -4.17 -10.17
CA GLY A 173 0.52 -2.98 -10.98
C GLY A 173 -0.97 -2.62 -11.06
N LYS A 174 -1.87 -3.61 -11.14
CA LYS A 174 -3.31 -3.32 -11.11
C LYS A 174 -3.74 -2.77 -9.75
N SER A 175 -3.16 -3.29 -8.67
CA SER A 175 -3.39 -2.79 -7.31
C SER A 175 -3.02 -1.33 -7.23
N SER A 176 -1.82 -1.01 -7.74
CA SER A 176 -1.29 0.35 -7.80
C SER A 176 -2.18 1.30 -8.59
N LEU A 177 -2.55 0.97 -9.84
CA LEU A 177 -3.37 1.85 -10.68
C LEU A 177 -4.78 2.11 -10.10
N THR A 178 -5.40 1.08 -9.52
CA THR A 178 -6.71 1.24 -8.86
C THR A 178 -6.59 2.00 -7.54
N GLY A 179 -5.47 1.85 -6.83
CA GLY A 179 -5.09 2.63 -5.66
C GLY A 179 -4.90 4.11 -5.98
N MET A 180 -4.19 4.44 -7.06
CA MET A 180 -3.99 5.81 -7.52
C MET A 180 -5.31 6.56 -7.75
N ARG A 181 -6.36 5.87 -8.25
CA ARG A 181 -7.70 6.47 -8.39
C ARG A 181 -8.37 6.79 -7.04
N LEU A 182 -8.08 6.00 -6.00
CA LEU A 182 -8.52 6.26 -4.64
C LEU A 182 -7.69 7.39 -4.02
N LEU A 183 -6.36 7.36 -4.17
CA LEU A 183 -5.46 8.42 -3.69
C LEU A 183 -5.81 9.78 -4.30
N HIS A 184 -6.12 9.84 -5.60
CA HIS A 184 -6.58 11.06 -6.25
C HIS A 184 -7.84 11.66 -5.62
N ARG A 185 -8.77 10.81 -5.13
CA ARG A 185 -10.01 11.27 -4.47
C ARG A 185 -9.77 11.71 -3.03
N LEU A 186 -8.78 11.11 -2.36
CA LEU A 186 -8.36 11.51 -1.02
C LEU A 186 -7.44 12.74 -1.02
N ASP A 187 -6.99 13.17 -2.20
CA ASP A 187 -6.12 14.33 -2.31
C ASP A 187 -6.79 15.57 -1.71
N GLY A 188 -6.07 16.26 -0.83
CA GLY A 188 -6.55 17.42 -0.09
C GLY A 188 -7.47 17.12 1.09
N SER A 189 -8.00 15.90 1.25
CA SER A 189 -8.85 15.51 2.39
C SER A 189 -8.09 14.78 3.50
N MET A 190 -6.98 14.11 3.16
CA MET A 190 -6.09 13.43 4.10
C MET A 190 -4.64 13.55 3.63
N ALA A 191 -3.70 13.66 4.57
CA ALA A 191 -2.27 13.70 4.22
C ALA A 191 -1.81 12.35 3.65
N LEU A 192 -1.18 12.38 2.47
CA LEU A 192 -0.68 11.21 1.77
C LEU A 192 0.86 11.24 1.78
N TRP A 193 1.49 10.54 2.72
CA TRP A 193 2.96 10.51 2.79
C TRP A 193 3.54 9.51 1.77
N PRO A 194 4.64 9.84 1.08
CA PRO A 194 5.49 11.03 1.24
C PRO A 194 5.16 12.20 0.30
N PHE A 195 4.00 12.17 -0.38
CA PHE A 195 3.57 13.22 -1.30
C PHE A 195 3.16 14.52 -0.58
N ASP A 196 2.80 14.41 0.69
CA ASP A 196 2.52 15.50 1.61
C ASP A 196 3.47 15.50 2.81
N PRO A 197 3.74 16.68 3.41
CA PRO A 197 4.37 16.74 4.72
C PRO A 197 3.48 16.06 5.76
N VAL A 198 4.12 15.43 6.75
CA VAL A 198 3.40 14.75 7.83
C VAL A 198 2.83 15.80 8.80
N PRO A 199 1.50 16.00 8.93
CA PRO A 199 0.92 17.11 9.69
C PRO A 199 1.16 16.96 11.20
N ALA A 200 1.03 18.01 12.01
CA ALA A 200 1.20 17.87 13.47
C ALA A 200 0.08 17.03 14.12
N THR A 201 -1.14 17.14 13.58
CA THR A 201 -2.34 16.40 14.00
C THR A 201 -3.09 15.88 12.78
N GLY A 202 -3.98 14.91 12.97
CA GLY A 202 -4.79 14.34 11.89
C GLY A 202 -4.21 13.05 11.32
N SER A 203 -5.01 12.42 10.46
CA SER A 203 -4.70 11.12 9.88
C SER A 203 -3.71 11.23 8.72
N VAL A 204 -2.90 10.19 8.55
CA VAL A 204 -1.91 10.08 7.48
C VAL A 204 -2.04 8.72 6.84
N LEU A 205 -2.05 8.69 5.52
CA LEU A 205 -1.98 7.48 4.72
C LEU A 205 -0.55 7.27 4.23
N VAL A 206 -0.05 6.05 4.37
CA VAL A 206 1.24 5.59 3.87
C VAL A 206 1.07 4.35 3.00
N GLU A 207 1.88 4.24 1.96
CA GLU A 207 2.10 2.96 1.27
C GLU A 207 2.83 2.00 2.22
N ILE A 208 2.36 0.75 2.32
CA ILE A 208 3.04 -0.32 3.06
C ILE A 208 3.31 -1.50 2.14
N TYR A 209 4.20 -2.38 2.60
CA TYR A 209 4.37 -3.71 2.03
C TYR A 209 4.16 -4.73 3.15
N THR A 210 3.05 -5.47 3.10
CA THR A 210 2.64 -6.43 4.16
C THR A 210 3.73 -7.46 4.52
N THR A 211 4.60 -7.81 3.57
CA THR A 211 5.75 -8.68 3.82
C THR A 211 6.74 -8.09 4.84
N ILE A 212 6.95 -6.77 4.86
CA ILE A 212 7.81 -6.10 5.86
C ILE A 212 7.22 -6.25 7.26
N ALA A 213 5.90 -6.04 7.39
CA ALA A 213 5.20 -6.23 8.67
C ALA A 213 5.28 -7.68 9.16
N ALA A 214 5.08 -8.66 8.26
CA ALA A 214 5.23 -10.07 8.58
C ALA A 214 6.66 -10.42 9.03
N MET A 215 7.68 -9.88 8.35
CA MET A 215 9.08 -10.08 8.76
C MET A 215 9.38 -9.47 10.13
N ALA A 216 8.83 -8.28 10.43
CA ALA A 216 8.93 -7.68 11.75
C ALA A 216 8.20 -8.50 12.84
N GLY A 217 7.20 -9.29 12.44
CA GLY A 217 6.55 -10.33 13.25
C GLY A 217 7.28 -11.68 13.24
N GLY A 218 8.54 -11.74 12.83
CA GLY A 218 9.37 -12.96 12.87
C GLY A 218 9.14 -13.95 11.72
N ARG A 219 8.32 -13.62 10.72
CA ARG A 219 8.19 -14.45 9.51
C ARG A 219 9.40 -14.29 8.60
N ARG A 220 9.63 -15.27 7.73
CA ARG A 220 10.65 -15.16 6.66
C ARG A 220 9.99 -14.59 5.41
N ALA A 221 10.68 -13.76 4.63
CA ALA A 221 10.12 -13.13 3.42
C ALA A 221 9.42 -14.12 2.46
N GLY A 222 10.06 -15.25 2.14
CA GLY A 222 9.49 -16.30 1.27
C GLY A 222 8.35 -17.13 1.90
N ARG A 223 8.03 -16.90 3.18
CA ARG A 223 6.94 -17.55 3.95
C ARG A 223 6.21 -16.52 4.82
N ALA A 224 6.06 -15.31 4.29
CA ALA A 224 5.46 -14.19 5.02
C ALA A 224 4.00 -14.45 5.36
N LYS A 225 3.27 -15.08 4.43
CA LYS A 225 1.85 -15.29 4.59
C LYS A 225 1.53 -16.27 5.71
N MET A 226 0.56 -15.91 6.55
CA MET A 226 0.06 -16.72 7.66
C MET A 226 -1.29 -17.31 7.28
N ARG A 227 -1.45 -18.63 7.44
CA ARG A 227 -2.65 -19.38 7.00
C ARG A 227 -3.51 -19.88 8.14
N CYS A 228 -3.05 -19.74 9.39
CA CYS A 228 -3.83 -20.07 10.58
C CYS A 228 -3.60 -19.07 11.71
N HIS A 229 -4.53 -19.06 12.67
CA HIS A 229 -4.48 -18.16 13.81
C HIS A 229 -3.25 -18.38 14.71
N ALA A 230 -2.73 -19.61 14.79
CA ALA A 230 -1.53 -19.87 15.58
C ALA A 230 -0.29 -19.11 15.04
N GLU A 231 -0.06 -19.16 13.73
CA GLU A 231 1.04 -18.41 13.09
C GLU A 231 0.85 -16.89 13.22
N LEU A 232 -0.41 -16.42 13.14
CA LEU A 232 -0.77 -15.02 13.32
C LEU A 232 -0.51 -14.55 14.76
N ASP A 233 -0.91 -15.35 15.74
CA ASP A 233 -0.73 -15.05 17.17
C ASP A 233 0.76 -15.00 17.55
N GLU A 234 1.59 -15.90 17.02
CA GLU A 234 3.05 -15.85 17.17
C GLU A 234 3.62 -14.51 16.67
N ALA A 235 3.21 -14.07 15.47
CA ALA A 235 3.66 -12.81 14.90
C ALA A 235 3.19 -11.59 15.71
N LEU A 236 1.94 -11.62 16.17
CA LEU A 236 1.37 -10.56 17.01
C LEU A 236 2.13 -10.41 18.33
N VAL A 237 2.49 -11.51 18.98
CA VAL A 237 3.28 -11.49 20.21
C VAL A 237 4.66 -10.85 19.99
N ILE A 238 5.35 -11.18 18.89
CA ILE A 238 6.64 -10.56 18.52
C ILE A 238 6.49 -9.05 18.26
N LEU A 239 5.35 -8.63 17.70
CA LEU A 239 5.00 -7.22 17.51
C LEU A 239 4.53 -6.52 18.80
N GLY A 240 4.52 -7.19 19.95
CA GLY A 240 4.10 -6.61 21.23
C GLY A 240 2.58 -6.48 21.36
N SER A 241 1.83 -7.22 20.56
CA SER A 241 0.37 -7.31 20.64
C SER A 241 -0.05 -8.56 21.40
N ARG A 242 -1.18 -8.47 22.11
CA ARG A 242 -1.90 -9.66 22.57
C ARG A 242 -2.33 -10.51 21.37
N PRO A 243 -2.32 -11.84 21.51
CA PRO A 243 -2.84 -12.75 20.50
C PRO A 243 -4.37 -12.61 20.36
N ILE A 244 -4.91 -13.06 19.23
CA ILE A 244 -6.35 -13.16 18.97
C ILE A 244 -6.96 -14.36 19.71
N GLN A 245 -6.19 -15.45 19.89
CA GLN A 245 -6.60 -16.68 20.58
C GLN A 245 -7.79 -17.41 19.93
N GLN A 246 -7.88 -17.33 18.60
CA GLN A 246 -8.80 -18.13 17.80
C GLN A 246 -8.11 -19.39 17.25
N GLN A 247 -8.91 -20.34 16.79
CA GLN A 247 -8.42 -21.60 16.22
C GLN A 247 -8.81 -21.71 14.74
N GLY A 248 -8.07 -22.53 14.00
CA GLY A 248 -8.37 -22.83 12.59
C GLY A 248 -7.74 -21.87 11.59
N ALA A 249 -8.15 -22.02 10.33
CA ALA A 249 -7.60 -21.28 9.20
C ALA A 249 -8.01 -19.81 9.22
N ILE A 250 -7.18 -18.96 8.63
CA ILE A 250 -7.47 -17.57 8.32
C ILE A 250 -7.01 -17.29 6.89
N ASP A 251 -7.75 -16.45 6.16
CA ASP A 251 -7.32 -16.02 4.83
C ASP A 251 -6.17 -15.01 4.89
N ASP A 252 -5.37 -14.99 3.83
CA ASP A 252 -4.17 -14.16 3.71
C ASP A 252 -4.44 -12.67 3.91
N HIS A 253 -5.54 -12.17 3.35
CA HIS A 253 -5.82 -10.75 3.32
C HIS A 253 -6.17 -10.26 4.72
N SER A 254 -6.99 -11.05 5.43
CA SER A 254 -7.30 -10.81 6.83
C SER A 254 -6.05 -10.86 7.72
N SER A 255 -5.21 -11.89 7.58
CA SER A 255 -4.01 -12.02 8.42
C SER A 255 -2.97 -10.94 8.14
N ASP A 256 -2.77 -10.57 6.87
CA ASP A 256 -1.86 -9.49 6.47
C ASP A 256 -2.32 -8.13 7.02
N ALA A 257 -3.61 -7.79 6.90
CA ALA A 257 -4.16 -6.56 7.45
C ALA A 257 -3.98 -6.50 8.98
N ILE A 258 -4.28 -7.59 9.69
CA ILE A 258 -4.11 -7.66 11.15
C ILE A 258 -2.66 -7.42 11.54
N VAL A 259 -1.71 -8.16 10.97
CA VAL A 259 -0.28 -8.02 11.32
C VAL A 259 0.24 -6.63 10.95
N ALA A 260 -0.12 -6.11 9.78
CA ALA A 260 0.29 -4.78 9.35
C ALA A 260 -0.22 -3.69 10.31
N SER A 261 -1.46 -3.78 10.80
CA SER A 261 -1.97 -2.78 11.75
C SER A 261 -1.24 -2.81 13.11
N ALA A 262 -0.87 -4.01 13.60
CA ALA A 262 -0.02 -4.15 14.79
C ALA A 262 1.41 -3.62 14.55
N TRP A 263 1.95 -3.85 13.36
CA TRP A 263 3.27 -3.36 12.98
C TRP A 263 3.29 -1.83 12.91
N LEU A 264 2.30 -1.20 12.25
CA LEU A 264 2.16 0.26 12.21
C LEU A 264 2.12 0.86 13.62
N ARG A 265 1.37 0.24 14.55
CA ARG A 265 1.36 0.67 15.96
C ARG A 265 2.75 0.64 16.59
N LYS A 266 3.53 -0.41 16.32
CA LYS A 266 4.88 -0.58 16.88
C LYS A 266 5.88 0.41 16.29
N THR A 267 5.70 0.83 15.04
CA THR A 267 6.73 1.55 14.27
C THR A 267 6.39 3.00 13.97
N ALA A 268 5.20 3.48 14.33
CA ALA A 268 4.74 4.83 14.04
C ALA A 268 5.65 5.94 14.58
N GLU A 269 6.38 5.70 15.68
CA GLU A 269 7.33 6.66 16.26
C GLU A 269 8.76 6.50 15.73
N ASN A 270 9.01 5.53 14.84
CA ASN A 270 10.32 5.32 14.26
C ASN A 270 10.66 6.42 13.24
N SER A 271 11.46 7.40 13.68
CA SER A 271 11.89 8.53 12.84
C SER A 271 12.59 8.13 11.53
N GLU A 272 13.31 7.00 11.49
CA GLU A 272 13.99 6.54 10.27
C GLU A 272 13.01 6.14 9.17
N PHE A 273 11.81 5.69 9.54
CA PHE A 273 10.78 5.31 8.56
C PHE A 273 10.07 6.53 7.95
N TRP A 274 10.09 7.67 8.63
CA TRP A 274 9.51 8.93 8.15
C TRP A 274 10.49 9.77 7.33
N ALA A 275 11.80 9.58 7.54
CA ALA A 275 12.86 10.30 6.85
C ALA A 275 13.97 9.35 6.32
N PRO A 276 13.64 8.38 5.44
CA PRO A 276 14.63 7.47 4.88
C PRO A 276 15.66 8.23 4.01
N LYS A 277 16.95 7.97 4.24
CA LYS A 277 18.07 8.72 3.62
C LYS A 277 18.06 8.69 2.09
N SER A 278 17.58 7.60 1.50
CA SER A 278 17.52 7.43 0.05
C SER A 278 16.30 8.08 -0.62
N MET A 279 15.32 8.56 0.16
CA MET A 279 14.16 9.26 -0.37
C MET A 279 14.47 10.75 -0.47
N THR A 280 14.92 11.18 -1.65
CA THR A 280 15.03 12.61 -1.97
C THR A 280 13.66 13.25 -2.16
N GLU A 281 13.57 14.57 -2.10
CA GLU A 281 12.33 15.32 -2.41
C GLU A 281 11.78 14.97 -3.80
N LYS A 282 12.66 14.80 -4.79
CA LYS A 282 12.26 14.38 -6.14
C LYS A 282 11.65 12.98 -6.15
N ILE A 283 12.23 12.03 -5.41
CA ILE A 283 11.68 10.67 -5.30
C ILE A 283 10.33 10.71 -4.59
N ALA A 284 10.22 11.45 -3.48
CA ALA A 284 8.97 11.62 -2.75
C ALA A 284 7.85 12.17 -3.66
N ALA A 285 8.14 13.17 -4.49
CA ALA A 285 7.17 13.78 -5.40
C ALA A 285 6.83 12.94 -6.64
N THR A 286 7.67 11.96 -7.02
CA THR A 286 7.50 11.17 -8.26
C THR A 286 7.15 9.72 -7.98
N GLU A 287 8.06 8.96 -7.40
CA GLU A 287 7.89 7.53 -7.15
C GLU A 287 7.17 7.23 -5.82
N GLY A 288 7.22 8.18 -4.88
CA GLY A 288 6.84 7.95 -3.50
C GLY A 288 7.80 7.00 -2.78
N TRP A 289 7.35 6.45 -1.66
CA TRP A 289 8.15 5.55 -0.84
C TRP A 289 7.27 4.60 -0.04
N THR A 290 7.81 3.42 0.23
CA THR A 290 7.13 2.41 1.05
C THR A 290 7.55 2.61 2.50
N PHE A 291 6.58 2.84 3.39
CA PHE A 291 6.87 3.03 4.81
C PHE A 291 7.55 1.78 5.39
N GLY A 292 8.58 1.99 6.22
CA GLY A 292 9.40 0.91 6.78
C GLY A 292 10.62 0.50 5.96
N VAL A 293 10.79 1.05 4.76
CA VAL A 293 11.97 0.81 3.91
C VAL A 293 13.05 1.84 4.19
N THR A 294 14.28 1.39 4.45
CA THR A 294 15.45 2.21 4.80
C THR A 294 16.65 1.99 3.87
#